data_AF-A0A0S4PYZ7-F1
#
_entry.id   AF-A0A0S4PYZ7-F1
#
_cell.length_a   1.000
_cell.length_b   1.000
_cell.length_c   1.000
_cell.angle_alpha   90.00
_cell.angle_beta   90.00
_cell.angle_gamma   90.00
#
_symmetry.space_group_name_H-M   'P 1'
#
loop_
_entity.id
_entity.type
_entity.pdbx_description
1 polymer ?
#
loop_
_entity_poly.entity_id
_entity_poly.type
_entity_poly.pdbx_seq_one_letter_code
_entity_poly.pdbx_strand_id
1 'polypeptide(L)'
;MGIKDIVRENCLYKNFIRPIRAKWKERALAKLSDEEYFIKRHKKVFGYVPDFKNPQTYNEKIIHRILFDRSPIYTALADKLKARMYIATLLKECDNANSCWGGGSSLIA
;
A
#
# COMPACT_ATOMS: atom_id res chain seq x y z
N MET A 1 -0.40 36.33 -6.58
CA MET A 1 0.38 35.54 -5.61
C MET A 1 -0.13 35.83 -4.21
N GLY A 2 -0.47 34.80 -3.42
CA GLY A 2 -0.91 35.02 -2.04
C GLY A 2 0.27 35.25 -1.11
N ILE A 3 0.02 35.83 0.07
CA ILE A 3 1.05 36.06 1.11
C ILE A 3 1.83 34.76 1.45
N LYS A 4 1.14 33.61 1.41
CA LYS A 4 1.74 32.29 1.66
C LYS A 4 2.75 31.86 0.60
N ASP A 5 2.62 32.32 -0.64
CA ASP A 5 3.50 31.93 -1.74
C ASP A 5 4.79 32.73 -1.69
N ILE A 6 4.70 34.03 -1.36
CA ILE A 6 5.85 34.92 -1.11
C ILE A 6 6.75 34.36 0.00
N VAL A 7 6.14 33.92 1.11
CA VAL A 7 6.88 33.30 2.23
C VAL A 7 7.55 31.98 1.79
N ARG A 8 6.91 31.21 0.91
CA ARG A 8 7.45 29.92 0.44
C ARG A 8 8.64 30.10 -0.51
N GLU A 9 8.66 31.18 -1.29
CA GLU A 9 9.74 31.51 -2.21
C GLU A 9 10.97 32.14 -1.54
N ASN A 10 10.81 32.70 -0.33
CA ASN A 10 11.92 33.28 0.43
C ASN A 10 13.05 32.24 0.69
N CYS A 11 14.28 32.63 0.36
CA CYS A 11 15.48 31.80 0.48
C CYS A 11 15.73 31.32 1.92
N LEU A 12 15.49 32.16 2.93
CA LEU A 12 15.66 31.81 4.33
C LEU A 12 14.63 30.77 4.78
N TYR A 13 13.38 30.93 4.36
CA TYR A 13 12.33 29.97 4.68
C TYR A 13 12.61 28.61 4.04
N LYS A 14 13.00 28.60 2.76
CA LYS A 14 13.27 27.37 1.99
C LYS A 14 14.48 26.62 2.53
N ASN A 15 15.57 27.31 2.83
CA ASN A 15 16.85 26.70 3.19
C ASN A 15 16.96 26.35 4.67
N PHE A 16 16.31 27.10 5.56
CA PHE A 16 16.46 26.91 7.01
C PHE A 16 15.15 26.50 7.69
N ILE A 17 14.08 27.31 7.55
CA ILE A 17 12.85 27.10 8.33
C ILE A 17 12.11 25.83 7.89
N ARG A 18 12.02 25.57 6.58
CA ARG A 18 11.36 24.39 6.01
C ARG A 18 12.00 23.07 6.46
N PRO A 19 13.32 22.85 6.34
CA PRO A 19 13.94 21.62 6.80
C PRO A 19 13.88 21.46 8.33
N ILE A 20 14.02 22.56 9.09
CA ILE A 20 13.82 22.52 10.55
C ILE A 20 12.40 22.04 10.85
N ARG A 21 11.37 22.68 10.29
CA ARG A 21 9.97 22.28 10.49
C ARG A 21 9.70 20.83 10.09
N ALA A 22 10.32 20.34 9.01
CA ALA A 22 10.22 18.96 8.59
C ALA A 22 10.81 18.00 9.63
N LYS A 23 12.05 18.25 10.09
CA LYS A 23 12.71 17.45 11.14
C LYS A 23 11.91 17.41 12.44
N TRP A 24 11.35 18.55 12.86
CA TRP A 24 10.53 18.61 14.07
C TRP A 24 9.25 17.80 13.92
N LYS A 25 8.63 17.84 12.74
CA LYS A 25 7.45 17.03 12.43
C LYS A 25 7.78 15.54 12.41
N GLU A 26 8.91 15.14 11.83
CA GLU A 26 9.38 13.74 11.85
C GLU A 26 9.62 13.25 13.28
N ARG A 27 10.31 14.04 14.11
CA ARG A 27 10.53 13.71 15.53
C ARG A 27 9.22 13.60 16.31
N ALA A 28 8.26 14.50 16.04
CA ALA A 28 6.95 14.41 16.64
C ALA A 28 6.23 13.14 16.20
N LEU A 29 6.26 12.79 14.91
CA LEU A 29 5.66 11.58 14.37
C LEU A 29 6.28 10.30 14.93
N ALA A 30 7.60 10.26 15.11
CA ALA A 30 8.31 9.11 15.65
C ALA A 30 7.98 8.80 17.13
N LYS A 31 7.37 9.75 17.85
CA LYS A 31 6.91 9.55 19.23
C LYS A 31 5.48 9.04 19.34
N LEU A 32 4.70 9.07 18.25
CA LEU A 32 3.33 8.57 18.25
C LEU A 32 3.33 7.05 18.20
N SER A 33 2.30 6.44 18.79
CA SER A 33 2.02 5.03 18.53
C SER A 33 1.55 4.82 17.09
N ASP A 34 1.71 3.60 16.57
CA ASP A 34 1.26 3.26 15.22
C ASP A 34 -0.24 3.56 15.05
N GLU A 35 -1.07 3.20 16.04
CA GLU A 35 -2.51 3.46 16.02
C GLU A 35 -2.83 4.96 15.92
N GLU A 36 -2.21 5.79 16.77
CA GLU A 36 -2.40 7.24 16.75
C GLU A 36 -1.98 7.86 15.42
N TYR A 37 -0.87 7.38 14.86
CA TYR A 37 -0.39 7.81 13.55
C TYR A 37 -1.43 7.54 12.47
N PHE A 38 -1.98 6.33 12.41
CA PHE A 38 -2.99 5.97 11.44
C PHE A 38 -4.30 6.74 11.63
N ILE A 39 -4.77 6.95 12.87
CA ILE A 39 -5.98 7.74 13.15
C ILE A 39 -5.78 9.17 12.63
N LYS A 40 -4.65 9.80 12.96
CA LYS A 40 -4.34 11.18 12.55
C LYS A 40 -4.20 11.31 11.03
N ARG A 41 -3.57 10.32 10.38
CA ARG A 41 -3.44 10.25 8.92
C ARG A 41 -4.81 10.10 8.26
N HIS A 42 -5.64 9.19 8.75
CA HIS A 42 -6.97 8.92 8.21
C HIS A 42 -7.88 10.14 8.33
N LYS A 43 -7.94 10.76 9.52
CA LYS A 43 -8.71 11.98 9.76
C LYS A 43 -8.29 13.12 8.84
N LYS A 44 -7.00 13.25 8.54
CA LYS A 44 -6.50 14.28 7.62
C LYS A 44 -6.95 14.06 6.17
N VAL A 45 -7.11 12.81 5.74
CA VAL A 45 -7.47 12.47 4.35
C VAL A 45 -8.99 12.45 4.16
N PHE A 46 -9.72 11.79 5.08
CA PHE A 46 -11.16 11.57 4.95
C PHE A 46 -12.03 12.53 5.75
N GLY A 47 -11.45 13.28 6.70
CA GLY A 47 -12.17 14.27 7.50
C GLY A 47 -12.88 13.74 8.75
N TYR A 48 -12.90 12.43 8.99
CA TYR A 48 -13.53 11.81 10.16
C TYR A 48 -12.56 10.94 10.97
N VAL A 49 -12.89 10.67 12.23
CA VAL A 49 -12.11 9.79 13.11
C VAL A 49 -12.54 8.35 12.86
N PRO A 50 -11.67 7.47 12.34
CA PRO A 50 -12.01 6.06 12.15
C PRO A 50 -12.00 5.29 13.47
N ASP A 51 -12.78 4.21 13.55
CA ASP A 51 -12.62 3.17 14.56
C ASP A 51 -11.96 1.95 13.93
N PHE A 52 -10.70 1.71 14.27
CA PHE A 52 -9.99 0.55 13.75
C PHE A 52 -10.37 -0.75 14.44
N LYS A 53 -10.96 -0.74 15.65
CA LYS A 53 -11.37 -1.98 16.33
C LYS A 53 -12.62 -2.58 15.69
N ASN A 54 -13.50 -1.75 15.14
CA ASN A 54 -14.69 -2.18 14.42
C ASN A 54 -14.76 -1.54 13.01
N PRO A 55 -13.86 -1.94 12.09
CA PRO A 55 -13.67 -1.27 10.82
C PRO A 55 -14.88 -1.48 9.88
N GLN A 56 -15.46 -0.38 9.39
CA GLN A 56 -16.63 -0.39 8.50
C GLN A 56 -16.21 -0.31 7.04
N THR A 57 -15.36 0.66 6.71
CA THR A 57 -14.96 0.93 5.33
C THR A 57 -13.80 0.02 4.90
N TYR A 58 -13.62 -0.14 3.58
CA TYR A 58 -12.50 -0.92 3.05
C TYR A 58 -11.13 -0.40 3.53
N ASN A 59 -10.96 0.92 3.60
CA ASN A 59 -9.71 1.53 4.03
C ASN A 59 -9.45 1.27 5.52
N GLU A 60 -10.48 1.34 6.36
CA GLU A 60 -10.37 0.96 7.78
C GLU A 60 -10.01 -0.51 7.94
N LYS A 61 -10.60 -1.41 7.13
CA LYS A 61 -10.27 -2.85 7.16
C LYS A 61 -8.83 -3.13 6.74
N ILE A 62 -8.28 -2.36 5.81
CA ILE A 62 -6.86 -2.45 5.44
C ILE A 62 -5.99 -2.01 6.60
N ILE A 63 -6.29 -0.87 7.24
CA ILE A 63 -5.49 -0.36 8.36
C ILE A 63 -5.60 -1.27 9.59
N HIS A 64 -6.78 -1.82 9.89
CA HIS A 64 -6.97 -2.82 10.94
C HIS A 64 -6.05 -4.02 10.72
N ARG A 65 -5.95 -4.54 9.50
CA ARG A 65 -5.00 -5.62 9.19
C ARG A 65 -3.56 -5.20 9.44
N ILE A 66 -3.15 -4.01 9.00
CA ILE A 66 -1.78 -3.51 9.23
C ILE A 66 -1.46 -3.41 10.73
N LEU A 67 -2.42 -2.98 11.56
CA LEU A 67 -2.23 -2.77 12.99
C LEU A 67 -2.25 -4.07 13.80
N PHE A 68 -3.23 -4.95 13.54
CA PHE A 68 -3.54 -6.08 14.41
C PHE A 68 -3.15 -7.44 13.84
N ASP A 69 -3.08 -7.59 12.52
CA ASP A 69 -2.82 -8.87 11.85
C ASP A 69 -1.48 -8.85 11.11
N ARG A 70 -0.46 -9.43 11.76
CA ARG A 70 0.90 -9.51 11.21
C ARG A 70 1.18 -10.79 10.42
N SER A 71 0.14 -11.40 9.84
CA SER A 71 0.34 -12.61 9.04
C SER A 71 1.14 -12.33 7.75
N PRO A 72 2.12 -13.19 7.39
CA PRO A 72 2.98 -12.99 6.24
C PRO A 72 2.25 -13.18 4.90
N ILE A 73 1.03 -13.73 4.92
CA ILE A 73 0.23 -13.99 3.73
C ILE A 73 -0.09 -12.70 2.97
N TYR A 74 -0.31 -11.60 3.69
CA TYR A 74 -0.62 -10.31 3.05
C TYR A 74 0.57 -9.76 2.26
N THR A 75 1.79 -9.99 2.71
CA THR A 75 3.00 -9.61 1.98
C THR A 75 3.08 -10.37 0.66
N ALA A 76 2.79 -11.67 0.66
CA ALA A 76 2.77 -12.47 -0.56
C ALA A 76 1.65 -12.04 -1.51
N LEU A 77 0.47 -11.70 -0.99
CA LEU A 77 -0.68 -11.24 -1.79
C LEU A 77 -0.47 -9.82 -2.36
N ALA A 78 0.27 -8.96 -1.67
CA ALA A 78 0.58 -7.61 -2.13
C ALA A 78 1.67 -7.59 -3.23
N ASP A 79 2.46 -8.66 -3.35
CA ASP A 79 3.55 -8.76 -4.33
C ASP A 79 3.03 -9.09 -5.74
N LYS A 80 2.98 -8.07 -6.58
CA LYS A 80 2.53 -8.17 -7.97
C LYS A 80 3.45 -9.03 -8.85
N LEU A 81 4.76 -9.04 -8.60
CA LEU A 81 5.71 -9.82 -9.41
C LEU A 81 5.54 -11.30 -9.11
N LYS A 82 5.49 -11.65 -7.82
CA LYS A 82 5.26 -13.03 -7.38
C LYS A 82 3.92 -13.57 -7.89
N ALA A 83 2.87 -12.76 -7.85
CA ALA A 83 1.57 -13.13 -8.41
C ALA A 83 1.64 -13.42 -9.92
N ARG A 84 2.38 -12.61 -10.69
CA ARG A 84 2.56 -12.84 -12.14
C ARG A 84 3.35 -14.11 -12.43
N MET A 85 4.39 -14.39 -11.67
CA MET A 85 5.16 -15.63 -11.79
C MET A 85 4.28 -16.84 -11.50
N TYR A 86 3.47 -16.79 -10.45
CA TYR A 86 2.54 -17.85 -10.10
C TYR A 86 1.49 -18.11 -11.20
N ILE A 87 0.94 -17.07 -11.81
CA ILE A 87 0.01 -17.23 -12.95
C ILE A 87 0.74 -17.84 -14.14
N ALA A 88 1.98 -17.42 -14.43
CA ALA A 88 2.77 -17.96 -15.53
C ALA A 88 3.13 -19.45 -15.33
N THR A 89 3.40 -19.88 -14.08
CA THR A 89 3.65 -21.30 -13.79
C THR A 89 2.39 -22.13 -13.98
N LEU A 90 1.24 -21.65 -13.51
CA LEU A 90 -0.05 -22.33 -13.71
C LEU A 90 -0.39 -22.50 -15.19
N LEU A 91 -0.19 -21.46 -16.01
CA LEU A 91 -0.46 -21.55 -17.45
C LEU A 91 0.45 -22.57 -18.14
N LYS A 92 1.75 -22.60 -17.80
CA LYS A 92 2.67 -23.62 -18.34
C LYS A 92 2.26 -25.04 -17.98
N GLU A 93 1.81 -25.26 -16.74
CA GLU A 93 1.30 -26.56 -16.29
C GLU A 93 0.04 -26.97 -17.07
N CYS A 94 -0.88 -26.02 -17.33
CA CYS A 94 -2.06 -26.25 -18.17
C CYS A 94 -1.69 -26.57 -19.62
N ASP A 95 -0.75 -25.84 -20.22
CA ASP A 95 -0.29 -26.09 -21.59
C ASP A 95 0.37 -27.48 -21.73
N ASN A 96 1.17 -27.87 -20.73
CA ASN A 96 1.77 -29.20 -20.65
C ASN A 96 0.72 -30.30 -20.44
N ALA A 97 -0.36 -30.03 -19.71
CA ALA A 97 -1.47 -30.98 -19.60
C ALA A 97 -2.25 -31.10 -20.92
N ASN A 98 -2.52 -30.00 -21.61
CA ASN A 98 -3.26 -29.99 -22.88
C ASN A 98 -2.48 -30.69 -24.02
N SER A 99 -1.15 -30.63 -24.03
CA SER A 99 -0.33 -31.41 -24.97
C SER A 99 -0.35 -32.91 -24.68
N CYS A 100 -0.55 -33.32 -23.41
CA CYS A 100 -0.71 -34.73 -23.02
C CYS A 100 -2.09 -35.32 -23.36
N TRP A 101 -3.14 -34.49 -23.48
CA TRP A 101 -4.50 -34.93 -23.85
C TRP A 101 -4.87 -34.67 -25.32
N GLY A 102 -3.92 -34.21 -26.15
CA GLY A 102 -4.10 -33.87 -27.56
C GLY A 102 -3.61 -34.92 -28.58
N GLY A 103 -3.57 -36.20 -28.19
CA GLY A 103 -3.13 -37.31 -29.05
C GLY A 103 -4.28 -38.24 -29.43
N GLY A 104 -5.21 -37.79 -30.27
CA GLY A 104 -6.38 -38.59 -30.62
C GLY A 104 -7.14 -38.13 -31.85
N SER A 105 -6.46 -37.93 -32.98
CA SER A 105 -7.12 -37.92 -34.31
C SER A 105 -6.07 -37.96 -35.45
N SER A 106 -5.32 -39.05 -35.58
CA SER A 106 -4.82 -39.44 -36.91
C SER A 106 -5.95 -40.18 -37.60
N LEU A 107 -6.66 -39.42 -38.44
CA LEU A 107 -7.74 -39.91 -39.29
C LEU A 107 -7.26 -41.11 -40.11
N ILE A 108 -8.10 -42.14 -40.10
CA ILE A 108 -8.11 -43.30 -40.98
C ILE A 108 -7.98 -42.78 -42.42
N ALA A 109 -6.91 -43.17 -43.11
CA ALA A 109 -6.73 -43.07 -44.55
C ALA A 109 -6.58 -44.48 -45.12
#